data_AF-A0A0W8FTM4-F1
#
_entry.id   AF-A0A0W8FTM4-F1
#
_cell.length_a   1.000
_cell.length_b   1.000
_cell.length_c   1.000
_cell.angle_alpha   90.00
_cell.angle_beta   90.00
_cell.angle_gamma   90.00
#
_symmetry.space_group_name_H-M   'P 1'
#
loop_
_entity.id
_entity.type
_entity.pdbx_description
1 polymer ?
#
loop_
_entity_poly.entity_id
_entity_poly.type
_entity_poly.pdbx_seq_one_letter_code
_entity_poly.pdbx_strand_id
1 'polypeptide(L)'
;MKRILALAVISIFLIIPPASFAKIAISDSDLAAITGQISVSIDMSKLRPLRNVSNLSIIWDDADGFSGYTEPGYFGTTDFTVSGTTTKFGSGDNGFTTVDISFNNGLTVVKATTPEIIIGGTSGMNISATFQLGADSTLVGAKTLGAVYIGGIIADIPPGEVNVTLRSSSTGISGSGRFFAQ
;
A
#
# COMPACT_ATOMS: atom_id res chain seq x y z
N MET A 1 66.21 3.53 -8.26
CA MET A 1 64.85 2.99 -8.51
C MET A 1 64.09 2.67 -7.22
N LYS A 2 64.70 2.05 -6.19
CA LYS A 2 64.01 1.70 -4.92
C LYS A 2 63.38 2.88 -4.15
N ARG A 3 63.98 4.06 -4.19
CA ARG A 3 63.49 5.27 -3.47
C ARG A 3 62.26 5.92 -4.12
N ILE A 4 62.15 5.83 -5.45
CA ILE A 4 61.01 6.38 -6.20
C ILE A 4 59.78 5.48 -6.01
N LEU A 5 60.00 4.16 -5.96
CA LEU A 5 58.92 3.20 -5.68
C LEU A 5 58.33 3.40 -4.27
N ALA A 6 59.17 3.69 -3.26
CA ALA A 6 58.70 3.94 -1.90
C ALA A 6 57.80 5.19 -1.81
N LEU A 7 58.15 6.26 -2.53
CA LEU A 7 57.35 7.49 -2.58
C LEU A 7 56.00 7.26 -3.27
N ALA A 8 55.96 6.47 -4.34
CA ALA A 8 54.72 6.13 -5.04
C ALA A 8 53.75 5.30 -4.17
N VAL A 9 54.27 4.40 -3.34
CA VAL A 9 53.44 3.60 -2.41
C VAL A 9 52.86 4.49 -1.31
N ILE A 10 53.65 5.40 -0.73
CA ILE A 10 53.17 6.33 0.30
C ILE A 10 52.10 7.28 -0.27
N SER A 11 52.28 7.77 -1.51
CA SER A 11 51.28 8.64 -2.14
C SER A 11 49.95 7.92 -2.40
N ILE A 12 49.97 6.62 -2.74
CA ILE A 12 48.74 5.84 -2.90
C ILE A 12 48.02 5.69 -1.56
N PHE A 13 48.74 5.44 -0.46
CA PHE A 13 48.14 5.35 0.88
C PHE A 13 47.55 6.68 1.38
N LEU A 14 48.10 7.82 0.96
CA LEU A 14 47.59 9.15 1.31
C LEU A 14 46.36 9.58 0.48
N ILE A 15 46.14 8.97 -0.69
CA ILE A 15 45.00 9.28 -1.59
C ILE A 15 43.80 8.39 -1.31
N ILE A 16 43.96 7.28 -0.58
CA ILE A 16 42.82 6.50 -0.08
C ILE A 16 42.06 7.41 0.89
N PRO A 17 40.82 7.83 0.56
CA PRO A 17 40.01 8.57 1.52
C PRO A 17 39.93 7.71 2.77
N PRO A 18 40.12 8.24 3.99
CA PRO A 18 39.75 7.49 5.17
C PRO A 18 38.26 7.17 4.98
N ALA A 19 37.97 5.93 4.58
CA ALA A 19 36.62 5.44 4.45
C ALA A 19 36.11 5.41 5.88
N SER A 20 35.56 6.55 6.30
CA SER A 20 34.81 6.70 7.52
C SER A 20 33.57 5.86 7.30
N PHE A 21 33.68 4.57 7.60
CA PHE A 21 32.53 3.77 7.93
C PHE A 21 32.01 4.37 9.23
N ALA A 22 31.18 5.40 9.13
CA ALA A 22 30.24 5.76 10.18
C ALA A 22 29.19 4.64 10.25
N LYS A 23 29.63 3.45 10.63
CA LYS A 23 28.75 2.42 11.16
C LYS A 23 28.44 2.92 12.56
N ILE A 24 27.29 3.57 12.72
CA ILE A 24 26.80 3.90 14.05
C ILE A 24 26.58 2.55 14.74
N ALA A 25 27.53 2.18 15.60
CA ALA A 25 27.34 1.08 16.52
C ALA A 25 26.29 1.55 17.53
N ILE A 26 25.06 1.10 17.33
CA ILE A 26 23.99 1.29 18.30
C ILE A 26 24.38 0.43 19.51
N SER A 27 24.50 1.05 20.68
CA SER A 27 24.81 0.32 21.90
C SER A 27 23.62 -0.56 22.30
N ASP A 28 23.85 -1.66 23.02
CA ASP A 28 22.76 -2.50 23.52
C ASP A 28 21.78 -1.70 24.41
N SER A 29 22.25 -0.65 25.08
CA SER A 29 21.41 0.29 25.82
C SER A 29 20.53 1.17 24.92
N ASP A 30 21.04 1.60 23.76
CA ASP A 30 20.25 2.36 22.78
C ASP A 30 19.24 1.44 22.07
N LEU A 31 19.61 0.19 21.81
CA LEU A 31 18.69 -0.84 21.31
C LEU A 31 17.62 -1.19 22.35
N ALA A 32 18.00 -1.28 23.63
CA ALA A 32 17.08 -1.47 24.75
C ALA A 32 16.08 -0.31 24.87
N ALA A 33 16.52 0.92 24.63
CA ALA A 33 15.65 2.10 24.61
C ALA A 33 14.63 2.09 23.46
N ILE A 34 14.99 1.50 22.30
CA ILE A 34 14.05 1.27 21.19
C ILE A 34 13.07 0.14 21.52
N THR A 35 13.52 -0.95 22.15
CA THR A 35 12.64 -2.04 22.60
C THR A 35 11.76 -1.66 23.80
N GLY A 36 12.10 -0.57 24.50
CA GLY A 36 11.35 0.00 25.63
C GLY A 36 10.23 0.96 25.20
N GLN A 37 10.02 1.16 23.89
CA GLN A 37 8.84 1.90 23.44
C GLN A 37 7.58 1.08 23.73
N ILE A 38 6.72 1.67 24.56
CA ILE A 38 5.50 1.07 25.13
C ILE A 38 4.49 0.64 24.03
N SER A 39 4.68 1.06 22.78
CA SER A 39 3.97 0.51 21.61
C SER A 39 4.67 0.91 20.31
N VAL A 40 4.65 0.01 19.32
CA VAL A 40 4.89 0.36 17.91
C VAL A 40 3.53 0.58 17.29
N SER A 41 3.13 1.85 17.13
CA SER A 41 1.91 2.21 16.42
C SER A 41 2.23 2.42 14.95
N ILE A 42 1.79 1.49 14.10
CA ILE A 42 1.86 1.67 12.65
C ILE A 42 0.63 2.47 12.25
N ASP A 43 0.83 3.76 11.98
CA ASP A 43 -0.22 4.66 11.53
C ASP A 43 -0.62 4.34 10.08
N MET A 44 -1.61 3.46 9.94
CA MET A 44 -2.22 3.11 8.66
C MET A 44 -3.18 4.19 8.14
N SER A 45 -3.46 5.27 8.91
CA SER A 45 -4.33 6.37 8.45
C SER A 45 -3.72 7.14 7.27
N LYS A 46 -2.40 7.03 7.08
CA LYS A 46 -1.63 7.69 6.02
C LYS A 46 -1.34 6.81 4.81
N LEU A 47 -1.59 5.50 4.87
CA LEU A 47 -1.71 4.68 3.66
C LEU A 47 -3.02 5.09 3.01
N ARG A 48 -2.94 6.13 2.17
CA ARG A 48 -4.09 6.79 1.55
C ARG A 48 -5.10 5.72 1.13
N PRO A 49 -6.22 5.53 1.87
CA PRO A 49 -7.36 4.87 1.27
C PRO A 49 -7.63 5.71 0.02
N LEU A 50 -7.97 5.07 -1.11
CA LEU A 50 -8.34 5.77 -2.34
C LEU A 50 -9.57 6.64 -2.03
N ARG A 51 -9.39 7.79 -1.40
CA ARG A 51 -10.44 8.68 -0.93
C ARG A 51 -10.79 9.57 -2.08
N ASN A 52 -12.01 9.42 -2.58
CA ASN A 52 -12.58 10.22 -3.65
C ASN A 52 -11.71 10.19 -4.91
N VAL A 53 -11.91 9.15 -5.71
CA VAL A 53 -11.34 9.08 -7.05
C VAL A 53 -12.35 9.74 -7.98
N SER A 54 -12.03 10.90 -8.54
CA SER A 54 -12.95 11.63 -9.43
C SER A 54 -12.31 11.89 -10.78
N ASN A 55 -13.15 12.06 -11.80
CA ASN A 55 -12.75 12.41 -13.16
C ASN A 55 -11.78 11.40 -13.80
N LEU A 56 -11.93 10.11 -13.46
CA LEU A 56 -11.22 9.08 -14.20
C LEU A 56 -11.89 8.90 -15.56
N SER A 57 -11.04 8.82 -16.58
CA SER A 57 -11.46 8.43 -17.92
C SER A 57 -11.20 6.95 -18.12
N ILE A 58 -12.24 6.19 -18.44
CA ILE A 58 -12.15 4.80 -18.90
C ILE A 58 -12.70 4.81 -20.32
N ILE A 59 -11.81 4.64 -21.29
CA ILE A 59 -12.13 4.74 -22.70
C ILE A 59 -11.60 3.49 -23.38
N TRP A 60 -12.49 2.85 -24.11
CA TRP A 60 -12.15 1.81 -25.09
C TRP A 60 -12.19 2.46 -26.46
N ASP A 61 -11.09 2.28 -27.20
CA ASP A 61 -10.99 2.71 -28.58
C ASP A 61 -11.09 1.53 -29.53
N ASP A 62 -11.57 1.84 -30.72
CA ASP A 62 -11.41 1.03 -31.90
C ASP A 62 -10.79 1.95 -32.97
N ALA A 63 -9.47 1.99 -32.99
CA ALA A 63 -8.71 2.92 -33.84
C ALA A 63 -8.78 2.52 -35.34
N ASP A 64 -9.00 1.24 -35.63
CA ASP A 64 -9.02 0.69 -36.99
C ASP A 64 -10.44 0.43 -37.52
N GLY A 65 -11.45 0.56 -36.64
CA GLY A 65 -12.85 0.33 -36.96
C GLY A 65 -13.24 -1.16 -37.01
N PHE A 66 -14.53 -1.40 -37.25
CA PHE A 66 -15.12 -2.74 -37.36
C PHE A 66 -15.68 -2.95 -38.77
N SER A 67 -15.73 -4.20 -39.26
CA SER A 67 -16.18 -4.53 -40.64
C SER A 67 -17.46 -3.77 -41.07
N GLY A 68 -17.32 -2.90 -42.07
CA GLY A 68 -18.40 -2.02 -42.57
C GLY A 68 -18.36 -0.58 -42.04
N TYR A 69 -17.49 -0.29 -41.08
CA TYR A 69 -17.25 1.02 -40.47
C TYR A 69 -15.72 1.26 -40.41
N THR A 70 -15.24 2.13 -41.28
CA THR A 70 -13.79 2.41 -41.44
C THR A 70 -13.28 3.54 -40.56
N GLU A 71 -14.18 4.22 -39.84
CA GLU A 71 -13.84 5.36 -38.98
C GLU A 71 -13.60 4.90 -37.55
N PRO A 72 -12.67 5.55 -36.81
CA PRO A 72 -12.44 5.26 -35.40
C PRO A 72 -13.68 5.48 -34.53
N GLY A 73 -13.86 4.62 -33.53
CA GLY A 73 -14.95 4.71 -32.56
C GLY A 73 -14.42 4.70 -31.13
N TYR A 74 -15.05 5.49 -30.26
CA TYR A 74 -14.68 5.55 -28.85
C TYR A 74 -15.90 5.37 -27.98
N PHE A 75 -15.80 4.46 -27.02
CA PHE A 75 -16.82 4.19 -26.01
C PHE A 75 -16.20 4.33 -24.63
N GLY A 76 -16.87 5.02 -23.71
CA GLY A 76 -16.31 5.18 -22.37
C GLY A 76 -17.00 6.23 -21.53
N THR A 77 -16.31 6.64 -20.48
CA THR A 77 -16.71 7.68 -19.52
C THR A 77 -15.49 8.53 -19.22
N THR A 78 -15.69 9.84 -19.03
CA THR A 78 -14.66 10.78 -18.55
C THR A 78 -14.91 11.24 -17.12
N ASP A 79 -16.05 10.84 -16.54
CA ASP A 79 -16.59 11.30 -15.26
C ASP A 79 -16.68 10.17 -14.23
N PHE A 80 -15.95 9.06 -14.42
CA PHE A 80 -15.95 7.95 -13.46
C PHE A 80 -15.48 8.44 -12.10
N THR A 81 -16.39 8.34 -11.13
CA THR A 81 -16.20 8.87 -9.79
C THR A 81 -16.56 7.82 -8.76
N VAL A 82 -15.62 7.55 -7.85
CA VAL A 82 -15.83 6.80 -6.61
C VAL A 82 -15.76 7.81 -5.46
N SER A 83 -16.85 7.97 -4.73
CA SER A 83 -16.95 8.88 -3.58
C SER A 83 -17.33 8.15 -2.30
N GLY A 84 -16.99 8.75 -1.16
CA GLY A 84 -17.21 8.15 0.16
C GLY A 84 -15.97 7.44 0.71
N THR A 85 -16.15 6.61 1.73
CA THR A 85 -15.03 5.88 2.34
C THR A 85 -14.80 4.57 1.58
N THR A 86 -13.68 4.44 0.88
CA THR A 86 -13.42 3.26 0.03
C THR A 86 -12.96 2.04 0.82
N THR A 87 -12.09 2.22 1.82
CA THR A 87 -11.68 1.16 2.74
C THR A 87 -11.17 1.77 4.04
N LYS A 88 -11.48 1.14 5.17
CA LYS A 88 -10.92 1.43 6.49
C LYS A 88 -10.39 0.13 7.08
N PHE A 89 -9.17 0.18 7.62
CA PHE A 89 -8.54 -0.92 8.34
C PHE A 89 -8.49 -0.58 9.83
N GLY A 90 -9.01 -1.47 10.69
CA GLY A 90 -8.98 -1.33 12.15
C GLY A 90 -10.34 -1.05 12.78
N SER A 91 -10.49 -1.47 14.05
CA SER A 91 -11.77 -1.43 14.78
C SER A 91 -12.10 -0.03 15.31
N GLY A 92 -13.35 0.42 15.13
CA GLY A 92 -13.84 1.70 15.67
C GLY A 92 -13.28 2.94 14.95
N ASP A 93 -13.71 4.15 15.32
CA ASP A 93 -13.52 5.39 14.53
C ASP A 93 -12.07 5.78 14.22
N ASN A 94 -11.11 5.27 14.99
CA ASN A 94 -9.71 5.68 14.89
C ASN A 94 -8.89 4.86 13.87
N GLY A 95 -9.41 3.76 13.32
CA GLY A 95 -8.77 3.02 12.21
C GLY A 95 -7.37 2.48 12.53
N PHE A 96 -7.12 2.11 13.79
CA PHE A 96 -5.87 1.49 14.19
C PHE A 96 -6.05 -0.01 14.34
N THR A 97 -5.09 -0.77 13.80
CA THR A 97 -4.84 -2.15 14.22
C THR A 97 -3.61 -2.10 15.11
N THR A 98 -3.76 -2.42 16.39
CA THR A 98 -2.63 -2.38 17.33
C THR A 98 -1.95 -3.73 17.38
N VAL A 99 -0.62 -3.72 17.28
CA VAL A 99 0.23 -4.85 17.63
C VAL A 99 0.91 -4.49 18.94
N ASP A 100 0.50 -5.15 20.01
CA ASP A 100 1.10 -5.05 21.33
C ASP A 100 2.13 -6.16 21.48
N ILE A 101 3.35 -5.77 21.86
CA ILE A 101 4.45 -6.68 22.16
C ILE A 101 4.77 -6.45 23.63
N SER A 102 4.46 -7.43 24.44
CA SER A 102 4.62 -7.37 25.89
C SER A 102 5.59 -8.44 26.38
N PHE A 103 6.40 -8.13 27.39
CA PHE A 103 7.29 -9.08 28.04
C PHE A 103 6.92 -9.21 29.52
N ASN A 104 6.67 -10.44 29.99
CA ASN A 104 6.38 -10.71 31.39
C ASN A 104 6.96 -12.08 31.78
N ASN A 105 7.68 -12.14 32.92
CA ASN A 105 8.23 -13.37 33.48
C ASN A 105 9.04 -14.25 32.50
N GLY A 106 9.88 -13.63 31.66
CA GLY A 106 10.71 -14.39 30.69
C GLY A 106 9.99 -14.76 29.39
N LEU A 107 8.71 -14.42 29.24
CA LEU A 107 7.90 -14.70 28.06
C LEU A 107 7.59 -13.41 27.31
N THR A 108 7.90 -13.38 26.02
CA THR A 108 7.43 -12.35 25.10
C THR A 108 6.11 -12.80 24.48
N VAL A 109 5.08 -11.99 24.61
CA VAL A 109 3.76 -12.21 24.02
C VAL A 109 3.50 -11.13 22.99
N VAL A 110 3.08 -11.54 21.80
CA VAL A 110 2.59 -10.63 20.76
C VAL A 110 1.08 -10.78 20.68
N LYS A 111 0.35 -9.69 20.90
CA LYS A 111 -1.09 -9.61 20.70
C LYS A 111 -1.37 -8.64 19.57
N ALA A 112 -2.02 -9.11 18.52
CA ALA A 112 -2.53 -8.25 17.47
C ALA A 112 -4.05 -8.19 17.59
N THR A 113 -4.62 -6.99 17.53
CA THR A 113 -6.05 -6.84 17.35
C THR A 113 -6.41 -7.32 15.96
N THR A 114 -7.52 -8.03 15.82
CA THR A 114 -8.06 -8.41 14.51
C THR A 114 -8.51 -7.15 13.76
N PRO A 115 -8.00 -6.92 12.54
CA PRO A 115 -8.44 -5.78 11.75
C PRO A 115 -9.89 -5.97 11.33
N GLU A 116 -10.67 -4.91 11.44
CA GLU A 116 -11.97 -4.77 10.78
C GLU A 116 -11.71 -4.13 9.41
N ILE A 117 -12.35 -4.66 8.36
CA ILE A 117 -12.30 -4.06 7.03
C ILE A 117 -13.68 -3.52 6.72
N ILE A 118 -13.80 -2.18 6.73
CA ILE A 118 -15.05 -1.51 6.38
C ILE A 118 -14.92 -0.91 4.99
N ILE A 119 -15.75 -1.36 4.07
CA ILE A 119 -15.93 -0.79 2.73
C ILE A 119 -17.17 0.10 2.78
N GLY A 120 -17.06 1.35 2.35
CA GLY A 120 -18.16 2.33 2.40
C GLY A 120 -18.21 3.18 3.67
N GLY A 121 -17.65 2.71 4.79
CA GLY A 121 -17.77 3.38 6.07
C GLY A 121 -19.23 3.55 6.50
N THR A 122 -19.52 4.59 7.30
CA THR A 122 -20.89 4.88 7.79
C THR A 122 -21.80 5.52 6.74
N SER A 123 -21.22 6.23 5.77
CA SER A 123 -21.99 6.96 4.74
C SER A 123 -22.15 6.20 3.43
N GLY A 124 -21.53 5.02 3.30
CA GLY A 124 -21.51 4.23 2.07
C GLY A 124 -20.50 4.73 1.03
N MET A 125 -20.11 3.82 0.14
CA MET A 125 -19.37 4.13 -1.08
C MET A 125 -20.35 4.31 -2.23
N ASN A 126 -20.13 5.34 -3.04
CA ASN A 126 -20.92 5.60 -4.25
C ASN A 126 -20.01 5.60 -5.47
N ILE A 127 -20.45 4.95 -6.53
CA ILE A 127 -19.83 4.92 -7.85
C ILE A 127 -20.79 5.57 -8.84
N SER A 128 -20.31 6.53 -9.62
CA SER A 128 -21.07 7.17 -10.67
C SER A 128 -20.25 7.32 -11.94
N ALA A 129 -20.85 7.09 -13.09
CA ALA A 129 -20.25 7.33 -14.39
C ALA A 129 -21.33 7.53 -15.47
N THR A 130 -21.06 8.39 -16.44
CA THR A 130 -21.86 8.58 -17.64
C THR A 130 -21.14 7.95 -18.82
N PHE A 131 -21.76 6.95 -19.45
CA PHE A 131 -21.19 6.30 -20.63
C PHE A 131 -21.62 7.02 -21.90
N GLN A 132 -20.66 7.25 -22.78
CA GLN A 132 -20.79 7.99 -24.02
C GLN A 132 -20.16 7.23 -25.19
N LEU A 133 -20.66 7.52 -26.39
CA LEU A 133 -20.11 7.08 -27.67
C LEU A 133 -19.68 8.31 -28.47
N GLY A 134 -18.40 8.39 -28.83
CA GLY A 134 -17.80 9.53 -29.52
C GLY A 134 -16.98 9.13 -30.74
N ALA A 135 -16.69 10.12 -31.57
CA ALA A 135 -15.78 10.02 -32.71
C ALA A 135 -14.32 10.32 -32.33
N ASP A 136 -14.06 10.73 -31.07
CA ASP A 136 -12.73 10.98 -30.54
C ASP A 136 -12.58 10.49 -29.09
N SER A 137 -11.33 10.34 -28.65
CA SER A 137 -10.95 9.88 -27.32
C SER A 137 -11.18 10.90 -26.20
N THR A 138 -11.68 12.10 -26.52
CA THR A 138 -12.03 13.12 -25.52
C THR A 138 -13.51 13.02 -25.12
N LEU A 139 -14.31 12.32 -25.92
CA LEU A 139 -15.77 12.18 -25.76
C LEU A 139 -16.49 13.54 -25.69
N VAL A 140 -15.89 14.59 -26.24
CA VAL A 140 -16.50 15.92 -26.33
C VAL A 140 -17.56 15.92 -27.42
N GLY A 141 -18.79 16.34 -27.09
CA GLY A 141 -19.91 16.27 -28.02
C GLY A 141 -20.40 14.84 -28.33
N ALA A 142 -19.89 13.84 -27.57
CA ALA A 142 -20.29 12.46 -27.70
C ALA A 142 -21.76 12.23 -27.30
N LYS A 143 -22.35 11.16 -27.86
CA LYS A 143 -23.72 10.77 -27.55
C LYS A 143 -23.75 9.99 -26.24
N THR A 144 -24.50 10.48 -25.26
CA THR A 144 -24.74 9.74 -24.01
C THR A 144 -25.55 8.48 -24.28
N LEU A 145 -25.02 7.34 -23.85
CA LEU A 145 -25.69 6.04 -23.90
C LEU A 145 -26.46 5.74 -22.63
N GLY A 146 -25.97 6.22 -21.48
CA GLY A 146 -26.63 6.05 -20.20
C GLY A 146 -25.72 6.44 -19.03
N ALA A 147 -26.24 6.32 -17.81
CA ALA A 147 -25.50 6.54 -16.60
C ALA A 147 -25.58 5.31 -15.70
N VAL A 148 -24.48 5.00 -15.02
CA VAL A 148 -24.43 4.03 -13.93
C VAL A 148 -24.31 4.80 -12.64
N TYR A 149 -25.20 4.48 -11.71
CA TYR A 149 -25.11 4.92 -10.32
C TYR A 149 -25.25 3.70 -9.41
N ILE A 150 -24.20 3.44 -8.63
CA ILE A 150 -24.19 2.40 -7.61
C ILE A 150 -23.92 3.11 -6.29
N GLY A 151 -24.97 3.29 -5.48
CA GLY A 151 -24.91 4.04 -4.24
C GLY A 151 -25.02 3.17 -2.99
N GLY A 152 -24.49 3.67 -1.88
CA GLY A 152 -24.70 3.07 -0.56
C GLY A 152 -24.05 1.71 -0.36
N ILE A 153 -22.98 1.39 -1.11
CA ILE A 153 -22.25 0.14 -0.87
C ILE A 153 -21.62 0.22 0.52
N ILE A 154 -22.06 -0.66 1.41
CA ILE A 154 -21.49 -0.88 2.73
C ILE A 154 -21.19 -2.37 2.82
N ALA A 155 -19.93 -2.72 3.08
CA ALA A 155 -19.57 -4.05 3.51
C ALA A 155 -18.77 -3.92 4.81
N ASP A 156 -19.32 -4.51 5.85
CA ASP A 156 -18.68 -4.64 7.15
C ASP A 156 -18.21 -6.09 7.28
N ILE A 157 -16.90 -6.28 7.36
CA ILE A 157 -16.30 -7.59 7.55
C ILE A 157 -15.77 -7.62 9.00
N PRO A 158 -16.56 -8.18 9.94
CA PRO A 158 -16.23 -8.12 11.35
C PRO A 158 -15.03 -9.01 11.70
N PRO A 159 -14.40 -8.75 12.86
CA PRO A 159 -13.36 -9.60 13.42
C PRO A 159 -13.71 -11.10 13.41
N GLY A 160 -12.81 -11.92 12.85
CA GLY A 160 -12.91 -13.39 12.90
C GLY A 160 -13.66 -14.05 11.73
N GLU A 161 -14.24 -13.28 10.80
CA GLU A 161 -14.89 -13.83 9.60
C GLU A 161 -13.93 -14.00 8.40
N VAL A 162 -12.71 -13.46 8.50
CA VAL A 162 -11.68 -13.62 7.46
C VAL A 162 -10.81 -14.83 7.75
N ASN A 163 -11.11 -15.96 7.11
CA ASN A 163 -10.20 -17.11 7.06
C ASN A 163 -9.08 -16.84 6.05
N VAL A 164 -7.93 -16.33 6.52
CA VAL A 164 -6.71 -16.30 5.71
C VAL A 164 -6.14 -17.71 5.64
N THR A 165 -6.43 -18.43 4.56
CA THR A 165 -5.82 -19.74 4.30
C THR A 165 -4.43 -19.53 3.68
N LEU A 166 -3.39 -19.68 4.49
CA LEU A 166 -2.02 -19.79 3.99
C LEU A 166 -1.86 -21.19 3.39
N ARG A 167 -1.77 -21.27 2.06
CA ARG A 167 -1.54 -22.54 1.36
C ARG A 167 -0.13 -23.04 1.65
N SER A 168 0.12 -24.34 1.60
CA SER A 168 1.43 -24.93 1.90
C SER A 168 2.60 -24.42 1.04
N SER A 169 2.32 -23.68 -0.04
CA SER A 169 3.30 -23.02 -0.91
C SER A 169 3.39 -21.50 -0.75
N SER A 170 2.63 -20.88 0.17
CA SER A 170 2.77 -19.45 0.45
C SER A 170 3.96 -19.23 1.40
N THR A 171 5.03 -18.63 0.87
CA THR A 171 6.16 -18.13 1.66
C THR A 171 5.76 -16.81 2.34
N GLY A 172 5.02 -16.90 3.45
CA GLY A 172 4.62 -15.75 4.28
C GLY A 172 5.47 -15.65 5.55
N ILE A 173 6.09 -14.48 5.73
CA ILE A 173 6.73 -13.90 6.93
C ILE A 173 7.56 -14.90 7.78
N SER A 174 8.84 -15.04 7.43
CA SER A 174 9.83 -15.72 8.25
C SER A 174 10.39 -14.79 9.33
N GLY A 175 10.02 -15.03 10.59
CA GLY A 175 10.76 -14.56 11.75
C GLY A 175 11.58 -15.71 12.34
N SER A 176 12.90 -15.58 12.39
CA SER A 176 13.79 -16.57 13.00
C SER A 176 13.78 -16.42 14.54
N GLY A 177 12.72 -16.93 15.19
CA GLY A 177 12.69 -17.13 16.64
C GLY A 177 12.89 -18.61 16.95
N ARG A 178 13.97 -18.96 17.64
CA ARG A 178 14.22 -20.34 18.07
C ARG A 178 13.15 -20.72 19.09
N PHE A 179 12.25 -21.61 18.72
CA PHE A 179 11.37 -22.29 19.66
C PHE A 179 12.22 -23.17 20.58
N PHE A 180 12.17 -22.95 21.89
CA PHE A 180 12.50 -23.97 22.87
C PHE A 180 11.19 -24.56 23.38
N ALA A 181 11.07 -25.88 23.19
CA ALA A 181 10.00 -26.70 23.74
C ALA A 181 10.29 -26.98 25.22
N GLN A 182 9.20 -27.01 26.01
CA GLN A 182 9.02 -27.49 27.40
C GLN A 182 10.07 -27.08 28.45
#